data_AF-A0A7V9FZQ5-F1
#
_entry.id   AF-A0A7V9FZQ5-F1
#
_cell.length_a   1.000
_cell.length_b   1.000
_cell.length_c   1.000
_cell.angle_alpha   90.00
_cell.angle_beta   90.00
_cell.angle_gamma   90.00
#
_symmetry.space_group_name_H-M   'P 1'
#
loop_
_entity.id
_entity.type
_entity.pdbx_description
1 polymer ?
#
loop_
_entity_poly.entity_id
_entity_poly.type
_entity_poly.pdbx_seq_one_letter_code
_entity_poly.pdbx_strand_id
1 'polypeptide(L)'
;MSHARERIPDRLSSEAAFGLVELLIAMMVLVIGIMAIVAGFSSGAAALVRANRVGTAAAVADTRLELYRAIGYSEIALDSGLENAAAATTPYNAETGIFISDSAPNAADKLDDATCPDKEWCEPSRDTTGPDGRLYRVDTYIALDNPAGGRQVKQVTVVVRDVSDGLRVLNRQISTFDKLSR
;
A
#
# COMPACT_ATOMS: atom_id res chain seq x y z
N MET A 1 -76.74 54.75 -24.83
CA MET A 1 -76.37 53.85 -23.71
C MET A 1 -76.22 52.47 -24.34
N SER A 2 -75.15 51.69 -24.27
CA SER A 2 -73.87 51.71 -23.56
C SER A 2 -73.00 50.69 -24.32
N HIS A 3 -71.82 51.08 -24.81
CA HIS A 3 -70.89 50.13 -25.45
C HIS A 3 -70.10 49.41 -24.36
N ALA A 4 -70.34 48.11 -24.18
CA ALA A 4 -69.57 47.25 -23.30
C ALA A 4 -68.19 47.01 -23.93
N ARG A 5 -67.15 47.51 -23.26
CA ARG A 5 -65.75 47.40 -23.65
C ARG A 5 -65.22 46.08 -23.11
N GLU A 6 -65.00 45.11 -23.99
CA GLU A 6 -64.36 43.83 -23.69
C GLU A 6 -62.90 44.09 -23.28
N ARG A 7 -62.56 43.80 -22.02
CA ARG A 7 -61.18 43.89 -21.53
C ARG A 7 -60.51 42.55 -21.78
N ILE A 8 -59.54 42.55 -22.69
CA ILE A 8 -58.59 41.44 -22.87
C ILE A 8 -57.71 41.40 -21.61
N PRO A 9 -57.68 40.30 -20.83
CA PRO A 9 -56.77 40.21 -19.70
C PRO A 9 -55.31 40.10 -20.17
N ASP A 10 -54.47 40.88 -19.50
CA ASP A 10 -53.08 41.20 -19.83
C ASP A 10 -52.12 40.01 -19.81
N ARG A 11 -51.11 40.12 -20.68
CA ARG A 11 -49.97 39.21 -20.96
C ARG A 11 -48.98 38.99 -19.78
N LEU A 12 -49.41 39.13 -18.53
CA LEU A 12 -48.52 38.92 -17.36
C LEU A 12 -48.14 37.45 -17.12
N SER A 13 -48.71 36.50 -17.87
CA SER A 13 -48.40 35.08 -17.74
C SER A 13 -47.12 34.62 -18.45
N SER A 14 -46.52 35.40 -19.36
CA SER A 14 -45.33 34.89 -20.09
C SER A 14 -44.02 35.02 -19.31
N GLU A 15 -43.84 36.05 -18.48
CA GLU A 15 -42.61 36.22 -17.68
C GLU A 15 -42.66 35.44 -16.36
N ALA A 16 -43.82 35.43 -15.67
CA ALA A 16 -43.96 34.70 -14.40
C ALA A 16 -43.90 33.17 -14.58
N ALA A 17 -44.44 32.63 -15.67
CA ALA A 17 -44.36 31.20 -15.97
C ALA A 17 -42.93 30.78 -16.37
N PHE A 18 -42.17 31.66 -17.04
CA PHE A 18 -40.77 31.42 -17.35
C PHE A 18 -39.91 31.42 -16.07
N GLY A 19 -40.16 32.34 -15.13
CA GLY A 19 -39.46 32.38 -13.84
C GLY A 19 -39.69 31.14 -12.96
N LEU A 20 -40.88 30.52 -12.99
CA LEU A 20 -41.15 29.27 -12.27
C LEU A 20 -40.40 28.08 -12.89
N VAL A 21 -40.32 28.02 -14.22
CA VAL A 21 -39.53 27.00 -14.92
C VAL A 21 -38.04 27.18 -14.65
N GLU A 22 -37.56 28.42 -14.63
CA GLU A 22 -36.17 28.75 -14.29
C GLU A 22 -35.82 28.32 -12.86
N LEU A 23 -36.72 28.53 -11.90
CA LEU A 23 -36.53 28.10 -10.51
C LEU A 23 -36.58 26.56 -10.37
N LEU A 24 -37.43 25.89 -11.15
CA LEU A 24 -37.47 24.43 -11.21
C LEU A 24 -36.17 23.86 -11.82
N ILE A 25 -35.68 24.45 -12.91
CA ILE A 25 -34.40 24.07 -13.52
C ILE A 25 -33.25 24.37 -12.54
N ALA A 26 -33.25 25.53 -11.88
CA ALA A 26 -32.24 25.89 -10.89
C ALA A 26 -32.21 24.90 -9.72
N MET A 27 -33.37 24.50 -9.21
CA MET A 27 -33.48 23.48 -8.18
C MET A 27 -32.98 22.12 -8.67
N MET A 28 -33.27 21.75 -9.92
CA MET A 28 -32.81 20.48 -10.50
C MET A 28 -31.29 20.46 -10.69
N VAL A 29 -30.71 21.54 -11.20
CA VAL A 29 -29.25 21.70 -11.32
C VAL A 29 -28.59 21.72 -9.94
N LEU A 30 -29.20 22.38 -8.95
CA LEU A 30 -28.71 22.41 -7.58
C LEU A 30 -28.67 21.01 -6.96
N VAL A 31 -29.73 20.21 -7.13
CA VAL A 31 -29.78 18.83 -6.62
C VAL A 31 -28.70 17.97 -7.29
N ILE A 32 -28.53 18.08 -8.61
CA ILE A 32 -27.48 17.36 -9.35
C ILE A 32 -26.10 17.78 -8.84
N GLY A 33 -25.86 19.08 -8.62
CA GLY A 33 -24.61 19.62 -8.11
C GLY A 33 -24.26 19.10 -6.72
N ILE A 34 -25.22 19.09 -5.79
CA ILE A 34 -25.00 18.58 -4.43
C ILE A 34 -24.70 17.08 -4.46
N MET A 35 -25.41 16.30 -5.29
CA MET A 35 -25.14 14.86 -5.43
C MET A 35 -23.74 14.60 -6.00
N ALA A 36 -23.31 15.38 -6.98
CA ALA A 36 -21.96 15.28 -7.54
C ALA A 36 -20.88 15.56 -6.49
N ILE A 37 -21.08 16.57 -5.64
CA ILE A 37 -20.14 16.92 -4.56
C ILE A 37 -20.08 15.81 -3.51
N VAL A 38 -21.22 15.27 -3.07
CA VAL A 38 -21.26 14.16 -2.09
C VAL A 38 -20.55 12.92 -2.64
N ALA A 39 -20.78 12.58 -3.90
CA ALA A 39 -20.08 11.49 -4.57
C ALA A 39 -18.56 11.76 -4.66
N GLY A 40 -18.16 13.00 -4.94
CA GLY A 40 -16.76 13.42 -4.93
C GLY A 40 -16.10 13.24 -3.56
N PHE A 41 -16.78 13.67 -2.49
CA PHE A 41 -16.26 13.55 -1.12
C PHE A 41 -16.16 12.09 -0.64
N SER A 42 -17.13 11.23 -0.96
CA SER A 42 -17.08 9.82 -0.57
C SER A 42 -15.92 9.08 -1.25
N SER A 43 -15.67 9.38 -2.53
CA SER A 43 -14.51 8.87 -3.27
C SER A 43 -13.19 9.38 -2.66
N GLY A 44 -13.12 10.67 -2.34
CA GLY A 44 -11.95 11.27 -1.69
C GLY A 44 -11.64 10.64 -0.32
N ALA A 45 -12.67 10.39 0.50
CA ALA A 45 -12.51 9.72 1.78
C ALA A 45 -11.96 8.29 1.61
N ALA A 46 -12.50 7.52 0.66
CA ALA A 46 -12.01 6.17 0.37
C ALA A 46 -10.57 6.17 -0.15
N ALA A 47 -10.21 7.14 -1.00
CA ALA A 47 -8.84 7.30 -1.49
C ALA A 47 -7.86 7.61 -0.35
N LEU A 48 -8.25 8.48 0.59
CA LEU A 48 -7.43 8.84 1.74
C LEU A 48 -7.17 7.64 2.67
N VAL A 49 -8.18 6.80 2.94
CA VAL A 49 -7.99 5.58 3.74
C VAL A 49 -6.98 4.63 3.11
N ARG A 50 -7.03 4.45 1.78
CA ARG A 50 -6.05 3.64 1.05
C ARG A 50 -4.65 4.26 1.14
N ALA A 51 -4.55 5.58 0.98
CA ALA A 51 -3.27 6.29 1.08
C ALA A 51 -2.65 6.16 2.47
N ASN A 52 -3.44 6.36 3.54
CA ASN A 52 -2.99 6.17 4.92
C ASN A 52 -2.47 4.76 5.14
N ARG A 53 -3.16 3.75 4.62
CA ARG A 53 -2.76 2.36 4.74
C ARG A 53 -1.42 2.06 4.08
N VAL A 54 -1.22 2.57 2.86
CA VAL A 54 0.06 2.42 2.14
C VAL A 54 1.17 3.19 2.87
N GLY A 55 0.87 4.37 3.42
CA GLY A 55 1.82 5.15 4.23
C GLY A 55 2.24 4.42 5.51
N THR A 56 1.29 3.82 6.24
CA THR A 56 1.59 2.98 7.40
C THR A 56 2.41 1.76 7.01
N ALA A 57 2.06 1.08 5.92
CA ALA A 57 2.85 -0.06 5.42
C ALA A 57 4.28 0.35 5.04
N ALA A 58 4.48 1.53 4.45
CA ALA A 58 5.81 2.06 4.14
C ALA A 58 6.63 2.31 5.41
N ALA A 59 6.04 2.93 6.44
CA ALA A 59 6.72 3.19 7.71
C ALA A 59 7.10 1.90 8.46
N VAL A 60 6.25 0.87 8.39
CA VAL A 60 6.55 -0.48 8.91
C VAL A 60 7.73 -1.09 8.16
N ALA A 61 7.75 -0.98 6.82
CA ALA A 61 8.85 -1.46 6.01
C ALA A 61 10.17 -0.71 6.32
N ASP A 62 10.11 0.62 6.48
CA ASP A 62 11.26 1.45 6.83
C ASP A 62 11.83 1.01 8.18
N THR A 63 10.98 0.83 9.18
CA THR A 63 11.40 0.34 10.52
C THR A 63 12.12 -1.00 10.41
N ARG A 64 11.63 -1.91 9.55
CA ARG A 64 12.28 -3.20 9.35
C ARG A 64 13.64 -3.05 8.66
N LEU A 65 13.77 -2.18 7.67
CA LEU A 65 15.05 -1.90 7.05
C LEU A 65 16.03 -1.21 8.00
N GLU A 66 15.55 -0.34 8.90
CA GLU A 66 16.37 0.26 9.96
C GLU A 66 16.91 -0.80 10.93
N LEU A 67 16.14 -1.84 11.25
CA LEU A 67 16.65 -2.98 12.02
C LEU A 67 17.82 -3.68 11.31
N TYR A 68 17.73 -3.90 10.00
CA TYR A 68 18.84 -4.48 9.23
C TYR A 68 20.04 -3.54 9.08
N ARG A 69 19.81 -2.22 9.11
CA ARG A 69 20.88 -1.20 9.14
C ARG A 69 21.56 -1.09 10.50
N ALA A 70 20.94 -1.57 11.56
CA ALA A 70 21.48 -1.52 12.92
C ALA A 70 22.37 -2.72 13.27
N ILE A 71 22.34 -3.79 12.47
CA ILE A 71 23.11 -5.03 12.69
C ILE A 71 24.28 -5.16 11.72
N GLY A 72 25.30 -5.93 12.10
CA GLY A 72 26.46 -6.12 11.26
C GLY A 72 26.19 -7.02 10.05
N TYR A 73 26.96 -6.86 8.98
CA TYR A 73 26.81 -7.65 7.74
C TYR A 73 26.78 -9.18 7.97
N SER A 74 27.54 -9.69 8.94
CA SER A 74 27.56 -11.12 9.28
C SER A 74 26.28 -11.62 9.95
N GLU A 75 25.51 -10.73 10.58
CA GLU A 75 24.27 -11.06 11.32
C GLU A 75 23.03 -11.01 10.42
N ILE A 76 23.15 -10.46 9.20
CA ILE A 76 22.06 -10.42 8.21
C ILE A 76 21.85 -11.85 7.68
N ALA A 77 20.87 -12.54 8.24
CA ALA A 77 20.54 -13.95 8.04
C ALA A 77 19.05 -14.19 8.31
N LEU A 78 18.51 -15.32 7.85
CA LEU A 78 17.15 -15.77 8.16
C LEU A 78 17.20 -17.15 8.82
N ASP A 79 16.20 -17.47 9.64
CA ASP A 79 16.04 -18.81 10.20
C ASP A 79 15.50 -19.79 9.14
N SER A 80 16.34 -20.73 8.71
CA SER A 80 16.01 -21.75 7.71
C SER A 80 14.88 -22.70 8.12
N GLY A 81 14.52 -22.77 9.41
CA GLY A 81 13.38 -23.53 9.90
C GLY A 81 12.02 -22.86 9.65
N LEU A 82 11.99 -21.56 9.38
CA LEU A 82 10.78 -20.74 9.26
C LEU A 82 10.46 -20.30 7.81
N GLU A 83 11.31 -20.66 6.86
CA GLU A 83 11.21 -20.24 5.44
C GLU A 83 9.95 -20.76 4.76
N ASN A 84 9.52 -21.99 5.10
CA ASN A 84 8.31 -22.61 4.55
C ASN A 84 7.02 -21.86 4.92
N ALA A 85 7.01 -21.12 6.03
CA ALA A 85 5.86 -20.30 6.44
C ALA A 85 5.73 -19.03 5.58
N ALA A 86 6.84 -18.49 5.07
CA ALA A 86 6.90 -17.29 4.23
C ALA A 86 6.64 -17.58 2.74
N ALA A 87 6.92 -18.81 2.27
CA ALA A 87 6.70 -19.25 0.89
C ALA A 87 5.24 -19.55 0.52
N ALA A 88 4.38 -19.83 1.51
CA ALA A 88 3.04 -20.38 1.27
C ALA A 88 2.02 -19.40 0.64
N THR A 89 2.34 -18.11 0.50
CA THR A 89 1.32 -17.08 0.21
C THR A 89 1.48 -16.27 -1.08
N THR A 90 2.48 -16.58 -1.93
CA THR A 90 2.48 -16.28 -3.38
C THR A 90 3.63 -17.05 -4.04
N PRO A 91 3.49 -17.57 -5.28
CA PRO A 91 4.63 -18.10 -6.02
C PRO A 91 5.52 -16.92 -6.41
N TYR A 92 6.46 -16.56 -5.54
CA TYR A 92 7.63 -15.84 -6.01
C TYR A 92 8.45 -16.86 -6.81
N ASN A 93 8.37 -16.70 -8.11
CA ASN A 93 8.86 -17.59 -9.14
C ASN A 93 10.39 -17.72 -9.09
N ALA A 94 10.83 -18.96 -9.30
CA ALA A 94 12.19 -19.47 -9.35
C ALA A 94 13.12 -18.84 -10.43
N GLU A 95 12.79 -17.64 -10.93
CA GLU A 95 13.55 -16.91 -11.96
C GLU A 95 14.16 -15.60 -11.44
N THR A 96 13.66 -15.07 -10.32
CA THR A 96 14.34 -14.00 -9.56
C THR A 96 14.39 -14.26 -8.06
N GLY A 97 13.75 -15.34 -7.57
CA GLY A 97 13.45 -15.55 -6.17
C GLY A 97 14.25 -16.61 -5.46
N ILE A 98 15.19 -16.16 -4.64
CA ILE A 98 15.88 -17.01 -3.68
C ILE A 98 15.38 -16.64 -2.27
N PHE A 99 14.53 -17.52 -1.74
CA PHE A 99 14.72 -18.07 -0.39
C PHE A 99 16.12 -18.65 -0.36
N ILE A 100 16.91 -18.44 0.71
CA ILE A 100 18.23 -19.06 0.77
C ILE A 100 18.05 -20.53 1.15
N SER A 101 17.53 -21.34 0.23
CA SER A 101 17.95 -22.72 0.19
C SER A 101 19.37 -22.73 -0.37
N ASP A 102 20.34 -22.91 0.52
CA ASP A 102 21.64 -23.56 0.28
C ASP A 102 21.81 -24.04 -1.17
N SER A 103 22.37 -23.16 -2.00
CA SER A 103 23.12 -23.54 -3.20
C SER A 103 24.00 -22.38 -3.65
N ALA A 104 24.66 -21.71 -2.69
CA ALA A 104 25.91 -21.02 -3.00
C ALA A 104 26.99 -22.09 -3.21
N PRO A 105 27.86 -22.02 -4.25
CA PRO A 105 28.82 -23.09 -4.58
C PRO A 105 29.85 -23.42 -3.49
N ASN A 106 29.89 -22.64 -2.40
CA ASN A 106 30.84 -22.80 -1.32
C ASN A 106 30.07 -22.81 0.01
N ALA A 107 30.05 -23.96 0.68
CA ALA A 107 29.40 -24.22 1.97
C ALA A 107 29.94 -23.41 3.18
N ALA A 108 30.63 -22.30 2.95
CA ALA A 108 31.22 -21.41 3.96
C ALA A 108 30.45 -20.08 4.14
N ASP A 109 29.55 -19.71 3.22
CA ASP A 109 28.64 -18.56 3.33
C ASP A 109 27.21 -19.02 3.62
N LYS A 110 27.01 -19.72 4.73
CA LYS A 110 25.64 -19.99 5.19
C LYS A 110 25.04 -18.67 5.69
N LEU A 111 24.00 -18.18 5.03
CA LEU A 111 23.08 -17.19 5.60
C LEU A 111 22.11 -17.81 6.62
N ASP A 112 22.30 -19.10 6.91
CA ASP A 112 21.66 -19.85 7.98
C ASP A 112 22.70 -20.02 9.09
N ASP A 113 22.99 -18.98 9.86
CA ASP A 113 23.82 -19.16 11.04
C ASP A 113 22.97 -19.78 12.16
N ALA A 114 23.49 -20.82 12.79
CA ALA A 114 22.91 -21.48 13.95
C ALA A 114 22.81 -20.55 15.19
N THR A 115 23.11 -19.25 15.04
CA THR A 115 22.93 -18.16 16.01
C THR A 115 21.68 -17.29 15.75
N CYS A 116 20.79 -17.71 14.84
CA CYS A 116 19.49 -17.06 14.60
C CYS A 116 18.29 -17.45 15.49
N PRO A 117 18.34 -18.35 16.49
CA PRO A 117 17.15 -18.56 17.32
C PRO A 117 16.99 -17.35 18.24
N ASP A 118 15.79 -16.76 18.27
CA ASP A 118 15.36 -15.68 19.18
C ASP A 118 15.67 -14.22 18.77
N LYS A 119 16.18 -13.95 17.56
CA LYS A 119 16.35 -12.57 17.08
C LYS A 119 15.22 -12.13 16.16
N GLU A 120 14.68 -10.94 16.41
CA GLU A 120 13.57 -10.37 15.64
C GLU A 120 13.88 -10.23 14.13
N TRP A 121 15.12 -9.97 13.75
CA TRP A 121 15.54 -9.85 12.35
C TRP A 121 15.77 -11.18 11.63
N CYS A 122 15.80 -12.30 12.36
CA CYS A 122 15.96 -13.63 11.78
C CYS A 122 14.63 -14.25 11.33
N GLU A 123 13.51 -13.82 11.91
CA GLU A 123 12.19 -14.31 11.53
C GLU A 123 11.85 -13.79 10.12
N PRO A 124 11.68 -14.69 9.12
CA PRO A 124 11.44 -14.27 7.74
C PRO A 124 10.06 -13.67 7.54
N SER A 125 9.11 -13.96 8.42
CA SER A 125 7.73 -13.48 8.31
C SER A 125 7.15 -13.22 9.68
N ARG A 126 6.70 -11.99 9.92
CA ARG A 126 6.15 -11.58 11.21
C ARG A 126 4.92 -10.71 11.04
N ASP A 127 3.92 -10.94 11.87
CA ASP A 127 2.76 -10.07 11.96
C ASP A 127 3.01 -8.91 12.93
N THR A 128 2.64 -7.70 12.52
CA THR A 128 2.76 -6.48 13.33
C THR A 128 1.50 -5.63 13.22
N THR A 129 1.17 -4.93 14.30
CA THR A 129 0.02 -4.01 14.31
C THR A 129 0.51 -2.60 14.04
N GLY A 130 0.01 -1.97 12.98
CA GLY A 130 0.34 -0.59 12.65
C GLY A 130 -0.30 0.41 13.63
N PRO A 131 0.16 1.67 13.66
CA PRO A 131 -0.47 2.74 14.45
C PRO A 131 -1.94 3.01 14.10
N ASP A 132 -2.40 2.55 12.94
CA ASP A 132 -3.79 2.59 12.48
C ASP A 132 -4.64 1.44 13.04
N GLY A 133 -4.09 0.60 13.93
CA GLY A 133 -4.76 -0.53 14.58
C GLY A 133 -4.99 -1.73 13.67
N ARG A 134 -4.39 -1.75 12.47
CA ARG A 134 -4.53 -2.85 11.51
C ARG A 134 -3.37 -3.83 11.62
N LEU A 135 -3.67 -5.10 11.38
CA LEU A 135 -2.67 -6.16 11.32
C LEU A 135 -2.03 -6.22 9.93
N TYR A 136 -0.71 -6.22 9.90
CA TYR A 136 0.13 -6.33 8.72
C TYR A 136 1.04 -7.53 8.86
N ARG A 137 1.29 -8.22 7.74
CA ARG A 137 2.32 -9.27 7.67
C ARG A 137 3.54 -8.69 6.97
N VAL A 138 4.69 -8.80 7.61
CA VAL A 138 5.97 -8.32 7.10
C VAL A 138 6.80 -9.54 6.70
N ASP A 139 7.06 -9.69 5.41
CA ASP A 139 7.93 -10.73 4.88
C ASP A 139 9.28 -10.12 4.52
N THR A 140 10.37 -10.75 4.95
CA THR A 140 11.73 -10.38 4.56
C THR A 140 12.35 -11.48 3.70
N TYR A 141 12.99 -11.06 2.62
CA TYR A 141 13.75 -11.91 1.72
C TYR A 141 15.18 -11.38 1.64
N ILE A 142 16.16 -12.28 1.63
CA ILE A 142 17.57 -11.91 1.52
C ILE A 142 18.15 -12.66 0.32
N ALA A 143 18.78 -11.94 -0.59
CA ALA A 143 19.50 -12.51 -1.73
C ALA A 143 20.93 -12.00 -1.74
N LEU A 144 21.84 -12.80 -2.30
CA LEU A 144 23.19 -12.35 -2.64
C LEU A 144 23.15 -11.76 -4.06
N ASP A 145 23.54 -10.50 -4.19
CA ASP A 145 23.68 -9.83 -5.48
C ASP A 145 25.16 -9.65 -5.83
N ASN A 146 25.54 -10.01 -7.05
CA ASN A 146 26.90 -9.97 -7.58
C ASN A 146 26.97 -8.96 -8.73
N PRO A 147 26.95 -7.65 -8.45
CA PRO A 147 26.98 -6.64 -9.50
C PRO A 147 28.26 -6.77 -10.34
N ALA A 148 28.13 -6.64 -11.67
CA ALA A 148 29.24 -6.78 -12.60
C ALA A 148 30.36 -5.75 -12.29
N GLY A 149 31.57 -6.23 -12.02
CA GLY A 149 32.71 -5.37 -11.66
C GLY A 149 32.66 -4.82 -10.21
N GLY A 150 31.70 -5.26 -9.41
CA GLY A 150 31.55 -4.90 -8.00
C GLY A 150 31.81 -6.07 -7.05
N ARG A 151 31.74 -5.79 -5.75
CA ARG A 151 31.75 -6.81 -4.70
C ARG A 151 30.32 -7.34 -4.48
N GLN A 152 30.22 -8.61 -4.08
CA GLN A 152 28.97 -9.20 -3.62
C GLN A 152 28.36 -8.40 -2.46
N VAL A 153 27.05 -8.17 -2.53
CA VAL A 153 26.26 -7.51 -1.51
C VAL A 153 25.09 -8.38 -1.08
N LYS A 154 24.58 -8.19 0.14
CA LYS A 154 23.31 -8.76 0.57
C LYS A 154 22.20 -7.79 0.20
N GLN A 155 21.24 -8.23 -0.60
CA GLN A 155 20.03 -7.48 -0.92
C GLN A 155 18.90 -7.96 -0.01
N VAL A 156 18.46 -7.10 0.90
CA VAL A 156 17.30 -7.34 1.76
C VAL A 156 16.08 -6.70 1.13
N THR A 157 15.03 -7.49 0.93
CA THR A 157 13.73 -7.04 0.42
C THR A 157 12.70 -7.23 1.52
N VAL A 158 12.05 -6.14 1.93
CA VAL A 158 10.95 -6.15 2.89
C VAL A 158 9.65 -5.94 2.14
N VAL A 159 8.67 -6.82 2.37
CA VAL A 159 7.34 -6.77 1.77
C VAL A 159 6.32 -6.67 2.88
N VAL A 160 5.48 -5.64 2.85
CA VAL A 160 4.40 -5.47 3.82
C VAL A 160 3.07 -5.77 3.14
N ARG A 161 2.32 -6.69 3.75
CA ARG A 161 1.07 -7.24 3.25
C ARG A 161 -0.06 -7.00 4.23
N ASP A 162 -1.25 -6.95 3.65
CA ASP A 162 -2.49 -6.81 4.39
C ASP A 162 -3.07 -8.17 4.78
N VAL A 163 -3.12 -8.47 6.09
CA VAL A 163 -3.68 -9.73 6.58
C VAL A 163 -5.20 -9.82 6.36
N SER A 164 -5.90 -8.69 6.39
CA SER A 164 -7.36 -8.64 6.22
C SER A 164 -7.81 -8.79 4.76
N ASP A 165 -6.92 -8.57 3.80
CA ASP A 165 -7.19 -8.60 2.35
C ASP A 165 -6.36 -9.70 1.68
N GLY A 166 -6.38 -10.90 2.27
CA GLY A 166 -5.75 -12.10 1.69
C GLY A 166 -4.25 -11.95 1.40
N LEU A 167 -3.53 -11.16 2.20
CA LEU A 167 -2.10 -10.87 2.05
C LEU A 167 -1.73 -10.10 0.78
N ARG A 168 -2.64 -9.22 0.34
CA ARG A 168 -2.34 -8.23 -0.70
C ARG A 168 -1.12 -7.39 -0.33
N VAL A 169 -0.16 -7.29 -1.25
CA VAL A 169 1.03 -6.44 -1.09
C VAL A 169 0.60 -4.97 -1.07
N LEU A 170 1.01 -4.25 -0.02
CA LEU A 170 0.79 -2.82 0.14
C LEU A 170 2.04 -2.02 -0.15
N ASN A 171 3.20 -2.56 0.22
CA ASN A 171 4.48 -1.90 0.04
C ASN A 171 5.60 -2.95 -0.12
N ARG A 172 6.63 -2.59 -0.89
CA ARG A 172 7.87 -3.35 -1.03
C ARG A 172 9.03 -2.37 -1.05
N GLN A 173 10.02 -2.59 -0.19
CA GLN A 173 11.26 -1.83 -0.14
C GLN A 173 12.46 -2.76 -0.21
N ILE A 174 13.56 -2.25 -0.74
CA ILE A 174 14.80 -3.00 -0.95
C ILE A 174 15.95 -2.16 -0.40
N SER A 175 16.89 -2.80 0.27
CA SER A 175 18.17 -2.20 0.66
C SER A 175 19.29 -3.19 0.41
N THR A 176 20.43 -2.70 -0.07
CA THR A 176 21.65 -3.49 -0.23
C THR A 176 22.62 -3.18 0.90
N PHE A 177 23.34 -4.20 1.33
CA PHE A 177 24.30 -4.16 2.41
C PHE A 177 25.61 -4.73 1.92
N ASP A 178 26.70 -4.04 2.22
CA ASP A 178 28.03 -4.40 1.78
C ASP A 178 28.89 -4.76 2.99
N LYS A 179 29.88 -5.62 2.83
CA LYS A 179 30.72 -6.09 3.95
C LYS A 179 31.54 -4.97 4.62
N LEU A 180 31.72 -3.83 3.96
CA LEU A 180 32.38 -2.65 4.55
C LEU A 180 31.40 -1.63 5.14
N SER A 181 30.10 -1.73 4.87
CA SER A 181 29.11 -1.03 5.70
C SER A 181 29.01 -1.77 7.03
N ARG A 182 29.14 -1.00 8.11
CA ARG A 182 29.31 -1.48 9.49
C ARG A 182 28.28 -2.52 9.90
#